data_AF-A0A528B0J1-F1
#
_entry.id   AF-A0A528B0J1-F1
#
_cell.length_a   1.000
_cell.length_b   1.000
_cell.length_c   1.000
_cell.angle_alpha   90.00
_cell.angle_beta   90.00
_cell.angle_gamma   90.00
#
_symmetry.space_group_name_H-M   'P 1'
#
loop_
_entity.id
_entity.type
_entity.pdbx_description
1 polymer ?
#
loop_
_entity_poly.entity_id
_entity_poly.type
_entity_poly.pdbx_seq_one_letter_code
_entity_poly.pdbx_strand_id
1 'polypeptide(L)'
;MLSSDETYASLTGAWRLMLGKADGLRQLDLSADGFWNSFFAIVVAAPALIVGWVGLANEIGDPSAFAGRFSMLIRLATVDIGAWVLPL
;
A
#
# COMPACT_ATOMS: atom_id res chain seq x y z
N MET A 1 -7.26 1.00 -15.30
CA MET A 1 -8.44 0.56 -14.51
C MET A 1 -7.99 -0.61 -13.66
N LEU A 2 -8.52 -0.81 -12.45
CA LEU A 2 -8.14 -1.98 -11.63
C LEU A 2 -8.70 -3.27 -12.26
N SER A 3 -7.97 -3.87 -13.21
CA SER A 3 -8.25 -5.20 -13.72
C SER A 3 -7.58 -6.26 -12.84
N SER A 4 -8.26 -7.36 -12.59
CA SER A 4 -7.70 -8.50 -11.84
C SER A 4 -6.46 -9.07 -12.53
N ASP A 5 -6.46 -9.13 -13.86
CA ASP A 5 -5.33 -9.66 -14.63
C ASP A 5 -4.10 -8.75 -14.52
N GLU A 6 -4.30 -7.43 -14.64
CA GLU A 6 -3.22 -6.43 -14.49
C GLU A 6 -2.67 -6.43 -13.06
N THR A 7 -3.55 -6.55 -12.06
CA THR A 7 -3.16 -6.62 -10.65
C THR A 7 -2.31 -7.87 -10.40
N TYR A 8 -2.74 -9.03 -10.91
CA TYR A 8 -2.00 -10.28 -10.76
C TYR A 8 -0.64 -10.24 -11.46
N ALA A 9 -0.60 -9.74 -12.71
CA ALA A 9 0.64 -9.56 -13.46
C ALA A 9 1.60 -8.61 -12.74
N SER A 10 1.09 -7.49 -12.20
CA SER A 10 1.90 -6.50 -11.48
C SER A 10 2.48 -7.06 -10.18
N LEU A 11 1.67 -7.75 -9.38
CA LEU A 11 2.13 -8.40 -8.14
C LEU A 11 3.17 -9.49 -8.43
N THR A 12 2.94 -10.31 -9.47
CA THR A 12 3.86 -11.38 -9.87
C THR A 12 5.17 -10.82 -10.42
N GLY A 13 5.11 -9.78 -11.24
CA GLY A 13 6.27 -9.05 -11.75
C GLY A 13 7.11 -8.48 -10.61
N ALA A 14 6.47 -7.74 -9.69
CA ALA A 14 7.13 -7.17 -8.51
C ALA A 14 7.77 -8.24 -7.62
N TRP A 15 7.05 -9.33 -7.34
CA TRP A 15 7.56 -10.45 -6.56
C TRP A 15 8.81 -11.08 -7.19
N ARG A 16 8.80 -11.30 -8.51
CA ARG A 16 9.97 -11.82 -9.22
C ARG A 16 11.16 -10.88 -9.12
N LEU A 17 10.93 -9.57 -9.21
CA LEU A 17 12.01 -8.58 -9.03
C LEU A 17 12.58 -8.59 -7.62
N MET A 18 11.75 -8.71 -6.58
CA MET A 18 12.20 -8.89 -5.19
C MET A 18 13.06 -10.15 -5.01
N LEU A 19 12.80 -11.20 -5.79
CA LEU A 19 13.60 -12.43 -5.83
C LEU A 19 14.85 -12.31 -6.74
N GLY A 20 15.20 -11.12 -7.23
CA GLY A 20 16.35 -10.88 -8.11
C GLY A 20 16.15 -11.32 -9.56
N LYS A 21 14.94 -11.68 -9.97
CA LYS A 21 14.63 -12.13 -11.34
C LYS A 21 14.23 -10.93 -12.19
N ALA A 22 15.19 -10.42 -12.97
CA ALA A 22 15.01 -9.24 -13.83
C ALA A 22 13.89 -9.39 -14.87
N ASP A 23 13.54 -10.62 -15.24
CA ASP A 23 12.44 -10.90 -16.17
C ASP A 23 11.05 -10.52 -15.63
N GLY A 24 10.93 -10.23 -14.33
CA GLY A 24 9.74 -9.65 -13.70
C GLY A 24 9.34 -8.30 -14.31
N LEU A 25 10.30 -7.51 -14.81
CA LEU A 25 10.03 -6.21 -15.47
C LEU A 25 9.12 -6.34 -16.69
N ARG A 26 9.15 -7.48 -17.39
CA ARG A 26 8.33 -7.72 -18.59
C ARG A 26 6.84 -7.85 -18.30
N GLN A 27 6.47 -7.99 -17.03
CA GLN A 27 5.07 -8.09 -16.58
C GLN A 27 4.53 -6.75 -16.07
N LEU A 28 5.37 -5.70 -16.01
CA LEU A 28 5.00 -4.38 -15.51
C LEU A 28 4.77 -3.42 -16.68
N ASP A 29 3.79 -2.52 -16.54
CA ASP A 29 3.60 -1.42 -17.47
C ASP A 29 4.53 -0.25 -17.10
N LEU A 30 5.55 -0.04 -17.94
CA LEU A 30 6.58 0.98 -17.75
C LEU A 30 6.27 2.29 -18.49
N SER A 31 5.07 2.43 -19.06
CA SER A 31 4.62 3.69 -19.65
C SER A 31 4.41 4.76 -18.55
N ALA A 32 4.36 6.03 -18.94
CA ALA A 32 4.08 7.11 -18.01
C ALA A 32 2.70 6.95 -17.34
N ASP A 33 1.70 6.47 -18.10
CA ASP A 33 0.36 6.19 -17.57
C ASP A 33 0.38 4.98 -16.64
N GLY A 34 1.13 3.92 -16.99
CA GLY A 34 1.36 2.74 -16.15
C GLY A 34 2.02 3.07 -14.81
N PHE A 35 3.00 3.99 -14.82
CA PHE A 35 3.63 4.52 -13.62
C PHE A 35 2.59 5.15 -12.69
N TRP A 36 1.76 6.08 -13.18
CA TRP A 36 0.72 6.71 -12.35
C TRP A 36 -0.37 5.72 -11.92
N ASN A 37 -0.72 4.75 -12.77
CA ASN A 37 -1.66 3.69 -12.42
C ASN A 37 -1.14 2.77 -11.30
N SER A 38 0.18 2.63 -11.14
CA SER A 38 0.77 1.78 -10.09
C SER A 38 0.44 2.25 -8.68
N PHE A 39 0.15 3.54 -8.46
CA PHE A 39 -0.27 4.05 -7.16
C PHE A 39 -1.64 3.51 -6.70
N PHE A 40 -2.47 2.96 -7.61
CA PHE A 40 -3.68 2.24 -7.21
C PHE A 40 -3.39 0.98 -6.39
N ALA A 41 -2.14 0.50 -6.36
CA ALA A 41 -1.72 -0.54 -5.43
C ALA A 41 -1.99 -0.18 -3.95
N ILE A 42 -2.06 1.12 -3.60
CA ILE A 42 -2.46 1.57 -2.26
C ILE A 42 -3.84 1.03 -1.89
N VAL A 43 -4.79 1.06 -2.83
CA VAL A 43 -6.16 0.57 -2.61
C VAL A 43 -6.17 -0.94 -2.41
N VAL A 44 -5.34 -1.66 -3.17
CA VAL A 44 -5.17 -3.12 -3.03
C VAL A 44 -4.56 -3.47 -1.66
N ALA A 45 -3.61 -2.68 -1.18
CA ALA A 45 -2.96 -2.87 0.12
C ALA A 45 -3.77 -2.36 1.31
N ALA A 46 -4.76 -1.49 1.10
CA ALA A 46 -5.51 -0.82 2.15
C ALA A 46 -6.09 -1.78 3.21
N PRO A 47 -6.68 -2.94 2.88
CA PRO A 47 -7.18 -3.87 3.90
C PRO A 47 -6.10 -4.34 4.87
N ALA A 48 -4.90 -4.67 4.37
CA ALA A 48 -3.78 -5.10 5.19
C ALA A 48 -3.23 -3.95 6.04
N LEU A 49 -3.11 -2.77 5.46
CA LEU A 49 -2.66 -1.56 6.17
C LEU A 49 -3.61 -1.19 7.31
N ILE A 50 -4.92 -1.21 7.06
CA ILE A 50 -5.95 -0.91 8.07
C ILE A 50 -5.85 -1.87 9.26
N VAL A 51 -5.64 -3.17 9.03
CA VAL A 51 -5.44 -4.15 10.11
C VAL A 51 -4.23 -3.76 10.97
N GLY A 52 -3.11 -3.38 10.35
CA GLY A 52 -1.94 -2.90 11.07
C GLY A 52 -2.20 -1.61 11.86
N TRP A 53 -2.85 -0.62 11.25
CA TRP A 53 -3.14 0.65 11.92
C TRP A 53 -4.09 0.48 13.10
N VAL A 54 -5.13 -0.34 12.95
CA VAL A 54 -6.08 -0.65 14.03
C VAL A 54 -5.37 -1.39 15.16
N GLY A 55 -4.50 -2.34 14.84
CA GLY A 55 -3.66 -3.04 15.82
C GLY A 55 -2.84 -2.06 16.66
N LEU A 56 -2.09 -1.16 15.99
CA LEU A 56 -1.27 -0.15 16.65
C LEU A 56 -2.10 0.87 17.45
N ALA A 57 -3.25 1.32 16.91
CA ALA A 57 -4.12 2.25 17.62
C ALA A 57 -4.70 1.63 18.90
N ASN A 58 -4.98 0.33 18.90
CA ASN A 58 -5.51 -0.37 20.06
C ASN A 58 -4.50 -0.56 21.19
N GLU A 59 -3.20 -0.30 20.97
CA GLU A 59 -2.19 -0.25 22.04
C GLU A 59 -2.42 0.92 22.99
N ILE A 60 -3.25 1.90 22.62
CA ILE A 60 -3.74 2.92 23.55
C ILE A 60 -4.60 2.22 24.61
N GLY A 61 -4.00 1.99 25.78
CA GLY A 61 -4.56 1.21 26.88
C GLY A 61 -5.78 1.81 27.58
N ASP A 62 -6.16 3.06 27.26
CA ASP A 62 -7.40 3.68 27.75
C ASP A 62 -8.61 3.22 26.91
N PRO A 63 -9.57 2.47 27.48
CA PRO A 63 -10.75 1.99 26.76
C PRO A 63 -11.65 3.10 26.21
N SER A 64 -11.62 4.28 26.82
CA SER A 64 -12.45 5.44 26.46
C SER A 64 -11.79 6.38 25.45
N ALA A 65 -10.52 6.15 25.11
CA ALA A 65 -9.73 7.01 24.22
C ALA A 65 -10.06 6.82 22.73
N PHE A 66 -11.34 6.78 22.35
CA PHE A 66 -11.77 6.70 20.94
C PHE A 66 -11.11 7.79 20.07
N ALA A 67 -11.13 9.04 20.54
CA ALA A 67 -10.52 10.16 19.82
C ALA A 67 -9.01 9.98 19.63
N GLY A 68 -8.31 9.43 20.62
CA GLY A 68 -6.88 9.12 20.55
C GLY A 68 -6.58 8.04 19.51
N ARG A 69 -7.35 6.93 19.53
CA ARG A 69 -7.23 5.83 18.56
C ARG A 69 -7.52 6.30 17.13
N PHE A 70 -8.56 7.09 16.96
CA PHE A 70 -8.92 7.67 15.67
C PHE A 70 -7.82 8.64 15.16
N SER A 71 -7.29 9.50 16.02
CA SER A 71 -6.17 10.38 15.66
C SER A 71 -4.92 9.60 15.26
N MET A 72 -4.63 8.49 15.94
CA MET A 72 -3.50 7.62 15.61
C MET A 72 -3.68 6.96 14.23
N LEU A 73 -4.88 6.44 13.96
CA LEU A 73 -5.25 5.87 12.65
C LEU A 73 -5.02 6.87 11.50
N ILE A 74 -5.52 8.09 11.63
CA ILE A 74 -5.36 9.14 10.62
C ILE A 74 -3.88 9.49 10.42
N ARG A 75 -3.10 9.55 11.51
CA ARG A 75 -1.68 9.83 11.44
C ARG A 75 -0.92 8.73 10.70
N LEU A 76 -1.20 7.46 11.00
CA LEU A 76 -0.58 6.32 10.31
C LEU A 76 -0.95 6.31 8.82
N ALA A 77 -2.23 6.50 8.49
CA ALA A 77 -2.68 6.60 7.11
C ALA A 77 -1.97 7.73 6.35
N THR A 78 -1.79 8.90 6.98
CA THR A 78 -1.10 10.05 6.39
C THR A 78 0.37 9.74 6.13
N VAL A 79 1.06 9.11 7.09
CA VAL A 79 2.48 8.73 6.95
C VAL A 79 2.65 7.71 5.84
N ASP A 80 1.83 6.67 5.80
CA ASP A 80 1.97 5.60 4.80
C ASP A 80 1.64 6.09 3.39
N ILE A 81 0.57 6.87 3.21
CA ILE A 81 0.25 7.48 1.90
C ILE A 81 1.39 8.41 1.46
N GLY A 82 1.91 9.23 2.38
CA GLY A 82 3.04 10.11 2.11
C GLY A 82 4.28 9.33 1.68
N ALA A 83 4.61 8.23 2.37
CA ALA A 83 5.76 7.39 2.06
C ALA A 83 5.67 6.69 0.70
N TRP A 84 4.45 6.43 0.20
CA TRP A 84 4.26 5.82 -1.11
C TRP A 84 4.33 6.83 -2.24
N VAL A 85 3.78 8.04 -2.05
CA VAL A 85 3.58 9.03 -3.12
C VAL A 85 4.71 10.05 -3.22
N LEU A 86 5.32 10.43 -2.09
CA LEU A 86 6.38 11.42 -2.10
C LEU A 86 7.71 10.77 -2.50
N PRO A 87 8.49 11.40 -3.40
CA PRO A 87 9.86 10.98 -3.65
C PRO A 87 10.70 11.32 -2.40
N LEU A 88 10.99 10.30 -1.59
CA LEU A 88 11.84 10.38 -0.39
C LEU A 88 13.33 10.26 -0.73
#